data_AF-A0A951BVV0-F1
#
_entry.id   AF-A0A951BVV0-F1
#
_cell.length_a   1.000
_cell.length_b   1.000
_cell.length_c   1.000
_cell.angle_alpha   90.00
_cell.angle_beta   90.00
_cell.angle_gamma   90.00
#
_symmetry.space_group_name_H-M   'P 1'
#
loop_
_entity.id
_entity.type
_entity.pdbx_description
1 polymer ?
#
loop_
_entity_poly.entity_id
_entity_poly.type
_entity_poly.pdbx_seq_one_letter_code
_entity_poly.pdbx_strand_id
1 'polypeptide(L)'
;MKLGDHAYDYAADPETDPRLASPADLARLAALLRPHFRDFDRYRLAEARVCFYDNETEENFVIETLGPACWVMSGFSGHGFKFGPCLGLALAAAVEDPVVAKALPAWAAGRQGEGLCPHTLEEGTPPKA
;
A
#
# COMPACT_ATOMS: atom_id res chain seq x y z
N MET A 1 -20.08 4.60 -8.23
CA MET A 1 -19.02 3.65 -8.61
C MET A 1 -17.74 4.43 -8.82
N LYS A 2 -16.64 4.03 -8.19
CA LYS A 2 -15.31 4.64 -8.41
C LYS A 2 -14.55 3.77 -9.39
N LEU A 3 -13.96 4.40 -10.40
CA LEU A 3 -13.14 3.75 -11.41
C LEU A 3 -11.81 4.50 -11.45
N GLY A 4 -10.73 3.77 -11.65
CA GLY A 4 -9.39 4.32 -11.76
C GLY A 4 -8.54 3.33 -12.53
N ASP A 5 -7.49 3.84 -13.13
CA ASP A 5 -6.42 3.02 -13.68
C ASP A 5 -5.19 3.17 -12.80
N HIS A 6 -4.37 2.13 -12.80
CA HIS A 6 -3.14 2.07 -12.03
C HIS A 6 -1.95 2.41 -12.95
N ALA A 7 -2.13 3.42 -13.81
CA ALA A 7 -1.07 3.87 -14.68
C ALA A 7 -0.05 4.65 -13.84
N TYR A 8 1.19 4.15 -13.82
CA TYR A 8 2.35 4.73 -13.13
C TYR A 8 3.19 5.60 -14.07
N ASP A 9 2.53 6.37 -14.92
CA ASP A 9 3.16 7.05 -16.06
C ASP A 9 3.69 8.44 -15.73
N TYR A 10 3.65 8.86 -14.47
CA TYR A 10 4.04 10.21 -14.07
C TYR A 10 4.78 10.25 -12.73
N ALA A 11 5.97 10.86 -12.74
CA ALA A 11 6.64 11.30 -11.53
C ALA A 11 5.99 12.63 -11.09
N ALA A 12 5.32 12.63 -9.95
CA ALA A 12 4.69 13.82 -9.37
C ALA A 12 5.41 14.25 -8.10
N ASP A 13 5.51 15.56 -7.89
CA ASP A 13 5.83 16.14 -6.59
C ASP A 13 4.53 16.31 -5.78
N PRO A 14 4.38 15.62 -4.64
CA PRO A 14 3.15 15.65 -3.86
C PRO A 14 2.81 17.02 -3.24
N GLU A 15 3.80 17.91 -3.12
CA GLU A 15 3.68 19.24 -2.52
C GLU A 15 3.37 20.32 -3.55
N THR A 16 3.91 20.19 -4.77
CA THR A 16 3.82 21.25 -5.79
C THR A 16 2.88 20.91 -6.94
N ASP A 17 2.69 19.63 -7.26
CA ASP A 17 1.85 19.24 -8.38
C ASP A 17 0.35 19.22 -8.03
N PRO A 18 -0.52 19.74 -8.93
CA PRO A 18 -1.95 19.76 -8.69
C PRO A 18 -2.55 18.35 -8.79
N ARG A 19 -3.43 18.00 -7.84
CA ARG A 19 -4.18 16.74 -7.84
C ARG A 19 -5.45 16.81 -8.71
N LEU A 20 -5.30 17.33 -9.92
CA LEU A 20 -6.40 17.58 -10.85
C LEU A 20 -6.31 16.64 -12.05
N ALA A 21 -7.39 15.92 -12.34
CA ALA A 21 -7.46 15.08 -13.52
C ALA A 21 -7.60 15.95 -14.78
N SER A 22 -6.73 15.71 -15.76
CA SER A 22 -6.78 16.40 -17.04
C SER A 22 -7.87 15.81 -17.95
N PRO A 23 -8.31 16.54 -18.98
CA PRO A 23 -9.18 15.98 -20.02
C PRO A 23 -8.58 14.74 -20.72
N ALA A 24 -7.25 14.66 -20.82
CA ALA A 24 -6.55 13.51 -21.40
C ALA A 24 -6.67 12.27 -20.50
N ASP A 25 -6.54 12.42 -19.19
CA ASP A 25 -6.72 11.33 -18.22
C ASP A 25 -8.14 10.75 -18.31
N LEU A 26 -9.14 11.63 -18.39
CA LEU A 26 -10.54 11.23 -18.51
C LEU A 26 -10.83 10.52 -19.84
N ALA A 27 -10.26 10.99 -20.95
CA ALA A 27 -10.40 10.35 -22.25
C ALA A 27 -9.77 8.95 -22.26
N ARG A 28 -8.59 8.81 -21.66
CA ARG A 28 -7.88 7.53 -21.51
C ARG A 28 -8.67 6.53 -20.67
N LEU A 29 -9.14 6.95 -19.48
CA LEU A 29 -10.01 6.14 -18.62
C LEU A 29 -11.30 5.74 -19.36
N ALA A 30 -11.96 6.67 -20.04
CA ALA A 30 -13.19 6.38 -20.77
C ALA A 30 -12.97 5.36 -21.90
N ALA A 31 -11.85 5.47 -22.64
CA ALA A 31 -11.50 4.50 -23.67
C ALA A 31 -11.22 3.11 -23.10
N LEU A 32 -10.52 3.04 -21.96
CA LEU A 32 -10.22 1.78 -21.27
C LEU A 32 -11.50 1.11 -20.73
N LEU A 33 -12.44 1.89 -20.20
CA LEU A 33 -13.64 1.37 -19.55
C LEU A 33 -14.77 1.04 -20.53
N ARG A 34 -14.92 1.80 -21.63
CA ARG A 34 -16.05 1.67 -22.57
C ARG A 34 -16.36 0.21 -23.00
N PRO A 35 -15.38 -0.65 -23.34
CA PRO A 35 -15.66 -2.03 -23.73
C PRO A 35 -16.25 -2.90 -22.61
N HIS A 36 -16.07 -2.52 -21.35
CA HIS A 36 -16.44 -3.33 -20.18
C HIS A 36 -17.81 -2.98 -19.59
N PHE A 37 -18.45 -1.92 -20.07
CA PHE A 37 -19.72 -1.42 -19.54
C PHE A 37 -20.79 -1.34 -20.63
N ARG A 38 -21.96 -1.91 -20.33
CA ARG A 38 -23.15 -1.75 -21.18
C ARG A 38 -23.64 -0.31 -21.15
N ASP A 39 -24.03 0.19 -22.32
CA ASP A 39 -24.55 1.54 -22.53
C ASP A 39 -23.69 2.63 -21.89
N PHE A 40 -22.37 2.56 -22.07
CA PHE A 40 -21.40 3.43 -21.38
C PHE A 40 -21.74 4.93 -21.43
N ASP A 41 -22.29 5.41 -22.54
CA ASP A 41 -22.66 6.82 -22.73
C ASP A 41 -23.81 7.31 -21.83
N ARG A 42 -24.50 6.41 -21.12
CA ARG A 42 -25.55 6.78 -20.14
C ARG A 42 -24.98 7.19 -18.78
N TYR A 43 -23.74 6.82 -18.46
CA TYR A 43 -23.10 7.21 -17.22
C TYR A 43 -22.63 8.66 -17.29
N ARG A 44 -22.60 9.34 -16.14
CA ARG A 44 -22.05 10.70 -16.03
C ARG A 44 -20.90 10.71 -15.03
N LEU A 45 -19.89 11.53 -15.32
CA LEU A 45 -18.81 11.81 -14.40
C LEU A 45 -19.34 12.65 -13.24
N ALA A 46 -19.34 12.08 -12.03
CA ALA A 46 -19.71 12.82 -10.82
C ALA A 46 -18.52 13.64 -10.29
N GLU A 47 -17.32 13.04 -10.30
CA GLU A 47 -16.11 13.62 -9.74
C GLU A 47 -14.87 12.99 -10.38
N ALA A 48 -13.79 13.76 -10.51
CA ALA A 48 -12.49 13.29 -10.94
C ALA A 48 -11.39 13.73 -9.96
N ARG A 49 -10.45 12.83 -9.66
CA ARG A 49 -9.35 13.04 -8.72
C ARG A 49 -8.10 12.32 -9.22
N VAL A 50 -6.95 12.92 -8.95
CA VAL A 50 -5.65 12.26 -9.07
C VAL A 50 -5.20 11.82 -7.68
N CYS A 51 -4.73 10.58 -7.58
CA CYS A 51 -4.16 10.03 -6.34
C CYS A 51 -2.66 9.87 -6.54
N PHE A 52 -1.88 10.36 -5.57
CA PHE A 52 -0.44 10.10 -5.53
C PHE A 52 -0.16 8.87 -4.67
N TYR A 53 0.85 8.11 -5.09
CA TYR A 53 1.35 6.96 -4.37
C TYR A 53 2.79 7.19 -3.95
N ASP A 54 3.11 6.69 -2.77
CA ASP A 54 4.45 6.53 -2.24
C ASP A 54 5.05 5.22 -2.80
N ASN A 55 5.50 5.28 -4.06
CA ASN A 55 6.06 4.12 -4.74
C ASN A 55 7.49 3.84 -4.26
N GLU A 56 7.76 2.61 -3.88
CA GLU A 56 9.11 2.07 -3.66
C GLU A 56 9.55 1.31 -4.92
N THR A 57 10.82 1.44 -5.32
CA THR A 57 11.34 0.93 -6.62
C THR A 57 11.15 -0.57 -6.78
N GLU A 58 11.37 -1.33 -5.71
CA GLU A 58 11.23 -2.79 -5.68
C GLU A 58 9.86 -3.22 -5.12
N GLU A 59 8.94 -2.26 -4.97
CA GLU A 59 7.61 -2.42 -4.37
C GLU A 59 7.62 -3.06 -2.98
N ASN A 60 8.71 -2.87 -2.23
CA ASN A 60 8.81 -3.34 -0.86
C ASN A 60 8.17 -2.36 0.11
N PHE A 61 7.37 -2.86 1.07
CA PHE A 61 6.88 -2.00 2.15
C PHE A 61 8.02 -1.53 3.04
N VAL A 62 8.08 -0.22 3.27
CA VAL A 62 9.11 0.41 4.09
C VAL A 62 8.55 0.58 5.50
N ILE A 63 9.05 -0.24 6.43
CA ILE A 63 8.84 -0.05 7.86
C ILE A 63 10.19 0.01 8.55
N GLU A 64 10.50 1.16 9.13
CA GLU A 64 11.79 1.41 9.77
C GLU A 64 11.67 2.42 10.91
N THR A 65 12.71 2.51 11.73
CA THR A 65 12.79 3.46 12.83
C THR A 65 13.64 4.66 12.46
N LEU A 66 13.17 5.87 12.77
CA LEU A 66 13.96 7.12 12.67
C LEU A 66 14.56 7.56 14.02
N GLY A 67 14.45 6.71 15.05
CA GLY A 67 14.92 6.97 16.40
C GLY A 67 14.12 6.18 17.44
N PRO A 68 14.53 6.19 18.72
CA PRO A 68 14.01 5.26 19.73
C PRO A 68 12.49 5.22 19.92
N ALA A 69 11.79 6.30 19.54
CA ALA A 69 10.33 6.42 19.66
C ALA A 69 9.64 6.84 18.35
N CYS A 70 10.32 6.72 17.21
CA CYS A 70 9.79 7.14 15.91
C CYS A 70 9.89 6.02 14.88
N TRP A 71 8.77 5.72 14.24
CA TRP A 71 8.65 4.74 13.16
C TRP A 71 8.08 5.40 11.91
N VAL A 72 8.57 4.96 10.75
CA VAL A 72 8.02 5.27 9.44
C VAL A 72 7.37 4.01 8.88
N MET A 73 6.20 4.17 8.28
CA MET A 73 5.47 3.13 7.57
C MET A 73 4.99 3.74 6.25
N SER A 74 5.65 3.41 5.14
CA SER A 74 5.50 4.05 3.83
C SER A 74 5.89 3.07 2.71
N GLY A 75 6.01 3.55 1.47
CA GLY A 75 6.47 2.76 0.33
C GLY A 75 5.44 1.71 -0.08
N PHE A 76 4.15 2.02 0.06
CA PHE A 76 3.11 1.00 -0.14
C PHE A 76 2.83 0.69 -1.61
N SER A 77 3.37 1.45 -2.56
CA SER A 77 3.19 1.25 -4.01
C SER A 77 1.74 0.97 -4.40
N GLY A 78 0.81 1.78 -3.87
CA GLY A 78 -0.63 1.66 -4.15
C GLY A 78 -1.38 0.51 -3.44
N HIS A 79 -0.71 -0.26 -2.58
CA HIS A 79 -1.33 -1.38 -1.86
C HIS A 79 -1.63 -1.10 -0.38
N GLY A 80 -1.39 0.12 0.09
CA GLY A 80 -1.59 0.52 1.49
C GLY A 80 -3.03 0.31 1.98
N PHE A 81 -4.04 0.46 1.11
CA PHE A 81 -5.43 0.16 1.47
C PHE A 81 -5.65 -1.33 1.82
N LYS A 82 -4.98 -2.24 1.10
CA LYS A 82 -5.11 -3.69 1.30
C LYS A 82 -4.33 -4.17 2.52
N PHE A 83 -3.10 -3.70 2.67
CA PHE A 83 -2.17 -4.25 3.68
C PHE A 83 -1.99 -3.38 4.91
N GLY A 84 -2.33 -2.08 4.85
CA GLY A 84 -2.20 -1.13 5.95
C GLY A 84 -2.76 -1.65 7.28
N PRO A 85 -3.95 -2.28 7.34
CA PRO A 85 -4.45 -2.86 8.58
C PRO A 85 -3.54 -3.93 9.19
N CYS A 86 -3.00 -4.84 8.37
CA CYS A 86 -2.11 -5.91 8.82
C CYS A 86 -0.75 -5.34 9.26
N LEU A 87 -0.17 -4.45 8.44
CA LEU A 87 1.11 -3.80 8.74
C LEU A 87 1.02 -2.93 10.00
N GLY A 88 -0.11 -2.25 10.22
CA GLY A 88 -0.35 -1.45 11.41
C GLY A 88 -0.42 -2.28 12.69
N LEU A 89 -1.03 -3.47 12.65
CA LEU A 89 -1.04 -4.41 13.79
C LEU A 89 0.38 -4.94 14.07
N ALA A 90 1.13 -5.28 13.03
CA ALA A 90 2.52 -5.73 13.17
C ALA A 90 3.41 -4.63 13.77
N LEU A 91 3.21 -3.38 13.35
CA LEU A 91 3.91 -2.22 13.92
C LEU A 91 3.53 -1.97 15.38
N ALA A 92 2.25 -2.10 15.74
CA ALA A 92 1.81 -1.99 17.14
C ALA A 92 2.49 -3.04 18.02
N ALA A 93 2.56 -4.30 17.57
CA ALA A 93 3.27 -5.36 18.29
C ALA A 93 4.78 -5.08 18.41
N ALA A 94 5.40 -4.56 17.36
CA ALA A 94 6.81 -4.15 17.38
C ALA A 94 7.10 -3.02 18.38
N VAL A 95 6.16 -2.12 18.65
CA VAL A 95 6.33 -1.07 19.66
C VAL A 95 6.42 -1.66 21.08
N GLU A 96 5.78 -2.80 21.32
CA GLU A 96 5.74 -3.45 22.64
C GLU A 96 6.84 -4.51 22.83
N ASP A 97 7.33 -5.13 21.74
CA ASP A 97 8.31 -6.21 21.78
C ASP A 97 9.57 -5.90 20.93
N PRO A 98 10.75 -5.75 21.54
CA PRO A 98 12.03 -5.54 20.84
C PRO A 98 12.43 -6.66 19.85
N VAL A 99 11.98 -7.90 20.09
CA VAL A 99 12.25 -9.03 19.18
C VAL A 99 11.45 -8.86 17.89
N VAL A 100 10.16 -8.53 18.02
CA VAL A 100 9.29 -8.22 16.86
C VAL A 100 9.78 -6.98 16.14
N ALA A 101 10.17 -5.93 16.88
CA ALA A 101 10.74 -4.71 16.31
C ALA A 101 11.93 -4.98 15.39
N LYS A 102 12.84 -5.87 15.82
CA LYS A 102 14.03 -6.22 15.03
C LYS A 102 13.68 -6.99 13.75
N ALA A 103 12.61 -7.79 13.77
CA ALA A 103 12.18 -8.62 12.63
C ALA A 103 11.30 -7.86 11.62
N LEU A 104 10.56 -6.85 12.09
CA LEU A 104 9.51 -6.18 11.32
C LEU A 104 9.97 -5.61 9.97
N PRO A 105 11.11 -4.89 9.84
CA PRO A 105 11.52 -4.33 8.54
C PRO A 105 11.76 -5.39 7.46
N ALA A 106 12.36 -6.52 7.83
CA ALA A 106 12.60 -7.62 6.90
C ALA A 106 11.30 -8.35 6.52
N TRP A 107 10.37 -8.46 7.46
CA TRP A 107 9.06 -9.06 7.21
C TRP A 107 8.18 -8.20 6.32
N ALA A 108 8.09 -6.89 6.59
CA ALA A 108 7.31 -5.97 5.78
C ALA A 108 7.79 -5.94 4.31
N ALA A 109 9.11 -6.02 4.11
CA ALA A 109 9.71 -6.05 2.78
C ALA A 109 9.73 -7.46 2.13
N GLY A 110 9.06 -8.46 2.70
CA GLY A 110 8.98 -9.81 2.13
C GLY A 110 10.32 -10.57 2.07
N ARG A 111 11.34 -10.17 2.84
CA ARG A 111 12.69 -10.75 2.82
C ARG A 111 12.91 -11.85 3.88
N GLN A 112 11.83 -12.40 4.43
CA GLN A 112 11.91 -13.41 5.49
C GLN A 112 12.16 -14.81 4.93
N GLY A 113 13.11 -15.54 5.53
CA GLY A 113 13.08 -17.01 5.54
C GLY A 113 12.04 -17.51 6.55
N GLU A 114 11.59 -18.77 6.43
CA GLU A 114 10.55 -19.34 7.30
C GLU A 114 10.88 -19.16 8.80
N GLY A 115 10.00 -18.49 9.57
CA GLY A 115 10.07 -18.50 11.04
C GLY A 115 9.89 -17.19 11.83
N LEU A 116 9.80 -16.00 11.22
CA LEU A 116 9.51 -14.75 11.98
C LEU A 116 8.22 -14.04 11.58
N CYS A 117 7.19 -14.81 11.21
CA CYS A 117 5.84 -14.27 11.15
C CYS A 117 5.39 -13.85 12.57
N PRO A 118 4.96 -12.59 12.79
CA PRO A 118 4.58 -12.09 14.12
C PRO A 118 3.45 -12.91 14.78
N HIS A 119 2.59 -13.54 13.97
CA HIS A 119 1.50 -14.40 14.45
C HIS A 119 1.94 -15.82 14.84
N THR A 120 3.17 -16.23 14.54
CA THR A 120 3.69 -17.56 14.88
C THR A 120 4.40 -17.58 16.23
N LEU A 121 4.51 -16.43 16.91
CA LEU A 121 5.13 -16.32 18.22
C LEU A 121 4.22 -16.75 19.39
N GLU A 122 2.92 -16.99 19.15
CA GLU A 122 1.97 -17.40 20.20
C GLU A 122 1.57 -18.88 20.20
N GLU A 123 1.88 -19.68 19.17
CA GLU A 123 1.56 -21.11 19.19
C GLU A 123 2.75 -21.94 19.67
N GLY A 124 2.91 -21.96 21.00
CA GLY A 124 3.69 -22.99 21.67
C GLY A 124 3.15 -24.38 21.31
N THR A 125 3.86 -25.08 20.42
CA THR A 125 3.58 -26.49 20.13
C THR A 125 3.73 -27.28 21.44
N PRO A 126 2.68 -27.93 21.97
CA PRO A 126 2.85 -28.76 23.16
C PRO A 126 3.82 -29.90 22.84
N PRO A 127 4.67 -30.31 23.80
CA PRO A 127 5.60 -31.41 23.57
C PRO A 127 4.82 -32.66 23.19
N LYS A 128 5.21 -33.30 22.09
CA LYS A 128 4.69 -34.61 21.71
C LYS A 128 5.00 -35.59 22.85
N ALA A 129 3.94 -36.22 23.37
CA ALA A 129 4.03 -37.34 24.30
C ALA A 129 4.72 -38.56 23.67
#